data_AF-A0A117V1F8-F1
#
_entry.id   AF-A0A117V1F8-F1
#
_cell.length_a   1.000
_cell.length_b   1.000
_cell.length_c   1.000
_cell.angle_alpha   90.00
_cell.angle_beta   90.00
_cell.angle_gamma   90.00
#
_symmetry.space_group_name_H-M   'P 1'
#
loop_
_entity.id
_entity.type
_entity.pdbx_description
1 polymer ?
#
loop_
_entity_poly.entity_id
_entity_poly.type
_entity_poly.pdbx_seq_one_letter_code
_entity_poly.pdbx_strand_id
1 'polypeptide(L)'
;MTTTFPKTPSFTGFNAPSRVEADVQDLNVEQGAIPPEMNGAFYRVQPEHQFPPLLGDDIAFNGDGMISMFRIHDGRCDFHQRWARTDKWKLENEAGRALFGAYRNPLTDDDAVKGKIRGTANTNAFIHGGRLYALKEDSPALVMDPATLETDGYTLFDGKMTGETFTAHPKTDYETGNMCGFGYASKGVLTKDMTYYEISPEGELLFEIWWENPYYAMMHDFAITKDYALFPVMPMTGNWERLKAVKPHFGFDTSLPSYLAVVPRKAGTTAADIRWFKGPSCFAGHVMNAWNEGTKIVLDLPVASNNMMPFFPDINDKPFDPVAGSTHLSRWTVDLSQNEEEYHSERLSDMIGEFPKLDDRFNGKPYRYGWLVVIDPSQPVELKGGSAGGWVMNTLGFVDLETGTEQKYWVGPTSSIQEPCFVPRSKDAAEGDGWIVMVVNRLDTRSSDLLIFEATKIADGPIATINIPVRLRFGLHGNWASVEDVKALETV
;
A
#
# COMPACT_ATOMS: atom_id res chain seq x y z
N MET A 1 -22.46 -22.46 -15.92
CA MET A 1 -21.48 -23.20 -15.11
C MET A 1 -21.63 -22.75 -13.66
N THR A 2 -21.43 -23.63 -12.68
CA THR A 2 -21.49 -23.27 -11.26
C THR A 2 -20.17 -22.66 -10.81
N THR A 3 -20.18 -21.44 -10.27
CA THR A 3 -18.98 -20.81 -9.69
C THR A 3 -18.57 -21.55 -8.41
N THR A 4 -17.45 -22.26 -8.44
CA THR A 4 -16.92 -23.01 -7.29
C THR A 4 -15.47 -22.61 -7.06
N PHE A 5 -15.19 -21.95 -5.94
CA PHE A 5 -13.83 -21.58 -5.58
C PHE A 5 -13.01 -22.78 -5.08
N PRO A 6 -11.67 -22.75 -5.23
CA PRO A 6 -10.79 -23.77 -4.67
C PRO A 6 -10.94 -23.93 -3.17
N LYS A 7 -10.66 -25.13 -2.65
CA LYS A 7 -10.61 -25.41 -1.21
C LYS A 7 -9.18 -25.29 -0.67
N THR A 8 -8.51 -24.19 -1.00
CA THR A 8 -7.13 -23.89 -0.56
C THR A 8 -7.13 -22.78 0.49
N PRO A 9 -6.03 -22.60 1.25
CA PRO A 9 -5.93 -21.50 2.23
C PRO A 9 -6.17 -20.09 1.65
N SER A 10 -5.89 -19.88 0.36
CA SER A 10 -6.14 -18.61 -0.34
C SER A 10 -7.62 -18.28 -0.56
N PHE A 11 -8.51 -19.27 -0.43
CA PHE A 11 -9.95 -19.14 -0.71
C PHE A 11 -10.86 -19.70 0.39
N THR A 12 -10.30 -20.04 1.55
CA THR A 12 -11.04 -20.59 2.70
C THR A 12 -10.71 -19.84 3.99
N GLY A 13 -11.46 -20.10 5.06
CA GLY A 13 -11.29 -19.40 6.33
C GLY A 13 -11.52 -17.90 6.19
N PHE A 14 -10.59 -17.09 6.70
CA PHE A 14 -10.62 -15.63 6.54
C PHE A 14 -10.57 -15.19 5.06
N ASN A 15 -9.89 -15.95 4.20
CA ASN A 15 -9.76 -15.64 2.78
C ASN A 15 -10.93 -16.16 1.93
N ALA A 16 -12.02 -16.61 2.56
CA ALA A 16 -13.24 -16.97 1.83
C ALA A 16 -13.73 -15.76 0.99
N PRO A 17 -14.11 -15.95 -0.28
CA PRO A 17 -14.66 -14.87 -1.10
C PRO A 17 -15.87 -14.19 -0.45
N SER A 18 -15.87 -12.86 -0.43
CA SER A 18 -17.01 -12.02 -0.05
C SER A 18 -17.74 -11.56 -1.31
N ARG A 19 -17.08 -10.77 -2.17
CA ARG A 19 -17.59 -10.24 -3.45
C ARG A 19 -18.86 -9.38 -3.34
N VAL A 20 -19.07 -8.77 -2.17
CA VAL A 20 -20.24 -7.94 -1.87
C VAL A 20 -19.99 -6.50 -2.28
N GLU A 21 -20.84 -5.94 -3.12
CA GLU A 21 -21.05 -4.49 -3.23
C GLU A 21 -22.22 -4.12 -2.30
N ALA A 22 -22.09 -3.07 -1.51
CA ALA A 22 -23.10 -2.70 -0.52
C ALA A 22 -23.09 -1.20 -0.20
N ASP A 23 -24.21 -0.74 0.35
CA ASP A 23 -24.40 0.58 0.94
C ASP A 23 -25.08 0.40 2.28
N VAL A 24 -24.53 1.01 3.33
CA VAL A 24 -25.11 1.01 4.67
C VAL A 24 -25.01 2.42 5.22
N GLN A 25 -26.15 2.96 5.62
CA GLN A 25 -26.25 4.29 6.20
C GLN A 25 -26.21 4.18 7.72
N ASP A 26 -25.56 5.12 8.38
CA ASP A 26 -25.50 5.28 9.84
C ASP A 26 -25.12 3.97 10.55
N LEU A 27 -23.89 3.51 10.33
CA LEU A 27 -23.35 2.30 10.96
C LEU A 27 -23.48 2.37 12.49
N ASN A 28 -23.73 1.21 13.10
CA ASN A 28 -23.86 1.10 14.54
C ASN A 28 -22.53 1.41 15.25
N VAL A 29 -22.53 2.41 16.13
CA VAL A 29 -21.43 2.70 17.05
C VAL A 29 -21.63 1.88 18.33
N GLU A 30 -20.84 0.83 18.50
CA GLU A 30 -20.94 -0.08 19.66
C GLU A 30 -20.41 0.55 20.94
N GLN A 31 -19.31 1.30 20.82
CA GLN A 31 -18.62 1.92 21.93
C GLN A 31 -18.18 3.33 21.54
N GLY A 32 -18.32 4.26 22.48
CA GLY A 32 -17.76 5.61 22.36
C GLY A 32 -18.56 6.53 21.45
N ALA A 33 -17.89 7.51 20.84
CA ALA A 33 -18.52 8.49 19.96
C ALA A 33 -17.57 8.90 18.83
N ILE A 34 -18.09 8.99 17.62
CA ILE A 34 -17.36 9.54 16.48
C ILE A 34 -17.20 11.06 16.69
N PRO A 35 -15.99 11.62 16.60
CA PRO A 35 -15.78 13.06 16.70
C PRO A 35 -16.64 13.82 15.67
N PRO A 36 -17.54 14.73 16.08
CA PRO A 36 -18.43 15.43 15.16
C PRO A 36 -17.69 16.34 14.16
N GLU A 37 -16.45 16.71 14.47
CA GLU A 37 -15.58 17.50 13.60
C GLU A 37 -14.94 16.70 12.46
N MET A 38 -14.97 15.36 12.48
CA MET A 38 -14.52 14.55 11.35
C MET A 38 -15.52 14.65 10.20
N ASN A 39 -15.09 15.29 9.10
CA ASN A 39 -15.89 15.41 7.89
C ASN A 39 -15.09 15.08 6.63
N GLY A 40 -15.28 13.86 6.13
CA GLY A 40 -14.58 13.34 4.97
C GLY A 40 -14.87 11.86 4.76
N ALA A 41 -13.94 11.17 4.11
CA ALA A 41 -14.04 9.73 3.90
C ALA A 41 -12.70 9.01 3.99
N PHE A 42 -12.72 7.82 4.57
CA PHE A 42 -11.61 6.87 4.55
C PHE A 42 -11.83 5.84 3.44
N TYR A 43 -10.93 5.80 2.46
CA TYR A 43 -10.95 4.86 1.34
C TYR A 43 -9.91 3.78 1.56
N ARG A 44 -10.26 2.54 1.22
CA ARG A 44 -9.33 1.41 1.30
C ARG A 44 -9.69 0.31 0.31
N VAL A 45 -8.75 -0.57 0.00
CA VAL A 45 -8.96 -1.62 -1.01
C VAL A 45 -8.59 -3.02 -0.54
N GLN A 46 -9.44 -4.01 -0.81
CA GLN A 46 -9.15 -5.43 -0.60
C GLN A 46 -9.05 -6.16 -1.93
N PRO A 47 -8.06 -7.03 -2.12
CA PRO A 47 -8.13 -8.04 -3.16
C PRO A 47 -9.28 -9.02 -2.92
N GLU A 48 -10.14 -9.16 -3.92
CA GLU A 48 -11.29 -10.05 -3.94
C GLU A 48 -11.46 -10.63 -5.34
N HIS A 49 -11.31 -11.94 -5.50
CA HIS A 49 -11.50 -12.57 -6.80
C HIS A 49 -12.96 -12.55 -7.23
N GLN A 50 -13.26 -11.95 -8.38
CA GLN A 50 -14.60 -11.99 -8.98
C GLN A 50 -15.00 -13.44 -9.33
N PHE A 51 -14.05 -14.19 -9.91
CA PHE A 51 -14.20 -15.58 -10.34
C PHE A 51 -13.08 -16.48 -9.77
N PRO A 52 -13.31 -17.80 -9.66
CA PRO A 52 -12.25 -18.76 -9.36
C PRO A 52 -11.06 -18.62 -10.33
N PRO A 53 -9.81 -18.75 -9.83
CA PRO A 53 -8.62 -18.56 -10.66
C PRO A 53 -8.45 -19.68 -11.70
N LEU A 54 -7.80 -19.36 -12.82
CA LEU A 54 -7.57 -20.29 -13.94
C LEU A 54 -6.78 -21.56 -13.55
N LEU A 55 -5.81 -21.42 -12.66
CA LEU A 55 -4.86 -22.49 -12.33
C LEU A 55 -5.27 -23.32 -11.10
N GLY A 56 -6.49 -23.15 -10.61
CA GLY A 56 -7.03 -23.92 -9.47
C GLY A 56 -6.52 -23.47 -8.09
N ASP A 57 -5.52 -22.60 -8.01
CA ASP A 57 -5.13 -21.84 -6.82
C ASP A 57 -4.50 -20.50 -7.24
N ASP A 58 -4.37 -19.56 -6.30
CA ASP A 58 -3.80 -18.24 -6.53
C ASP A 58 -3.36 -17.58 -5.22
N ILE A 59 -2.72 -16.41 -5.29
CA ILE A 59 -2.32 -15.61 -4.13
C ILE A 59 -3.29 -14.46 -3.86
N ALA A 60 -3.32 -13.98 -2.62
CA ALA A 60 -4.17 -12.85 -2.22
C ALA A 60 -3.95 -11.61 -3.11
N PHE A 61 -2.69 -11.29 -3.47
CA PHE A 61 -2.34 -10.08 -4.22
C PHE A 61 -2.82 -10.05 -5.69
N ASN A 62 -3.44 -11.14 -6.17
CA ASN A 62 -3.96 -11.26 -7.54
C ASN A 62 -5.50 -11.17 -7.63
N GLY A 63 -6.20 -11.00 -6.50
CA GLY A 63 -7.66 -10.76 -6.50
C GLY A 63 -8.02 -9.39 -7.08
N ASP A 64 -9.23 -9.23 -7.61
CA ASP A 64 -9.72 -7.96 -8.15
C ASP A 64 -9.90 -6.90 -7.05
N GLY A 65 -9.71 -5.62 -7.37
CA GLY A 65 -9.83 -4.53 -6.40
C GLY A 65 -11.28 -4.28 -6.00
N MET A 66 -11.60 -4.47 -4.73
CA MET A 66 -12.86 -4.04 -4.11
C MET A 66 -12.58 -2.86 -3.20
N ILE A 67 -13.15 -1.70 -3.54
CA ILE A 67 -12.97 -0.42 -2.83
C ILE A 67 -14.05 -0.29 -1.76
N SER A 68 -13.64 -0.01 -0.53
CA SER A 68 -14.53 0.39 0.57
C SER A 68 -14.32 1.88 0.87
N MET A 69 -15.41 2.60 1.07
CA MET A 69 -15.46 3.99 1.54
C MET A 69 -16.23 4.05 2.85
N PHE A 70 -15.61 4.64 3.88
CA PHE A 70 -16.25 5.01 5.14
C PHE A 70 -16.44 6.51 5.16
N ARG A 71 -17.65 6.96 4.88
CA ARG A 71 -18.02 8.39 4.83
C ARG A 71 -18.38 8.84 6.23
N ILE A 72 -17.54 9.69 6.84
CA ILE A 72 -17.69 10.15 8.23
C ILE A 72 -18.11 11.62 8.23
N HIS A 73 -19.23 11.93 8.87
CA HIS A 73 -19.78 13.29 9.02
C HIS A 73 -20.73 13.36 10.20
N ASP A 74 -20.83 14.53 10.84
CA ASP A 74 -21.82 14.83 11.88
C ASP A 74 -21.92 13.77 13.00
N GLY A 75 -20.78 13.15 13.34
CA GLY A 75 -20.69 12.09 14.35
C GLY A 75 -21.27 10.73 13.90
N ARG A 76 -21.39 10.51 12.59
CA ARG A 76 -21.90 9.28 11.96
C ARG A 76 -20.89 8.71 10.95
N CYS A 77 -21.11 7.46 10.56
CA CYS A 77 -20.33 6.79 9.53
C CYS A 77 -21.24 6.00 8.59
N ASP A 78 -21.22 6.34 7.31
CA ASP A 78 -21.83 5.53 6.25
C ASP A 78 -20.76 4.65 5.59
N PHE A 79 -21.20 3.56 4.96
CA PHE A 79 -20.36 2.59 4.29
C PHE A 79 -20.82 2.36 2.87
N HIS A 80 -19.88 2.45 1.93
CA HIS A 80 -20.08 2.13 0.53
C HIS A 80 -18.98 1.20 0.05
N GLN A 81 -19.33 0.20 -0.77
CA GLN A 81 -18.34 -0.72 -1.33
C GLN A 81 -18.67 -1.08 -2.78
N ARG A 82 -17.69 -0.94 -3.67
CA ARG A 82 -17.80 -1.17 -5.11
C ARG A 82 -16.55 -1.82 -5.70
N TRP A 83 -16.73 -2.55 -6.79
CA TRP A 83 -15.62 -3.02 -7.61
C TRP A 83 -14.89 -1.85 -8.29
N ALA A 84 -13.56 -1.91 -8.29
CA ALA A 84 -12.75 -1.17 -9.26
C ALA A 84 -12.88 -1.90 -10.62
N ARG A 85 -13.70 -1.37 -11.54
CA ARG A 85 -14.06 -2.05 -12.79
C ARG A 85 -12.97 -1.90 -13.86
N THR A 86 -11.83 -2.54 -13.62
CA THR A 86 -10.69 -2.61 -14.55
C THR A 86 -11.06 -3.26 -15.87
N ASP A 87 -10.20 -3.12 -16.88
CA ASP A 87 -10.34 -3.86 -18.14
C ASP A 87 -10.38 -5.38 -17.89
N LYS A 88 -9.54 -5.87 -16.98
CA LYS A 88 -9.57 -7.27 -16.50
C LYS A 88 -10.96 -7.64 -15.99
N TRP A 89 -11.48 -6.89 -15.02
CA TRP A 89 -12.78 -7.16 -14.40
C TRP A 89 -13.89 -7.16 -15.46
N LYS A 90 -13.91 -6.18 -16.38
CA LYS A 90 -14.92 -6.05 -17.44
C LYS A 90 -14.90 -7.27 -18.37
N LEU A 91 -13.73 -7.68 -18.84
CA LEU A 91 -13.55 -8.81 -19.75
C LEU A 91 -13.93 -10.15 -19.08
N GLU A 92 -13.51 -10.37 -17.84
CA GLU A 92 -13.85 -11.58 -17.09
C GLU A 92 -15.34 -11.63 -16.73
N ASN A 93 -15.94 -10.49 -16.38
CA ASN A 93 -17.37 -10.36 -16.13
C ASN A 93 -18.19 -10.72 -17.37
N GLU A 94 -17.81 -10.21 -18.54
CA GLU A 94 -18.46 -10.53 -19.82
C GLU A 94 -18.32 -12.01 -20.17
N ALA A 95 -17.14 -12.60 -19.95
CA ALA A 95 -16.90 -14.01 -20.20
C ALA A 95 -17.54 -14.95 -19.16
N GLY A 96 -17.93 -14.42 -17.98
CA GLY A 96 -18.47 -15.19 -16.86
C GLY A 96 -17.46 -16.15 -16.21
N ARG A 97 -16.15 -15.90 -16.36
CA ARG A 97 -15.04 -16.71 -15.84
C ARG A 97 -13.74 -15.91 -15.84
N ALA A 98 -12.73 -16.40 -15.10
CA ALA A 98 -11.37 -15.88 -15.21
C ALA A 98 -10.80 -16.07 -16.64
N LEU A 99 -10.01 -15.09 -17.08
CA LEU A 99 -9.29 -15.02 -18.35
C LEU A 99 -7.81 -14.72 -18.13
N PHE A 100 -7.47 -14.02 -17.05
CA PHE A 100 -6.09 -13.74 -16.68
C PHE A 100 -5.58 -14.80 -15.69
N GLY A 101 -4.32 -15.16 -15.83
CA GLY A 101 -3.69 -16.25 -15.09
C GLY A 101 -3.02 -15.79 -13.78
N ALA A 102 -1.89 -16.42 -13.48
CA ALA A 102 -1.14 -16.20 -12.25
C ALA A 102 -0.61 -14.75 -12.13
N TYR A 103 -0.34 -14.37 -10.88
CA TYR A 103 0.21 -13.06 -10.52
C TYR A 103 1.42 -12.68 -11.38
N ARG A 104 1.28 -11.56 -12.10
CA ARG A 104 2.28 -11.00 -13.05
C ARG A 104 2.84 -11.98 -14.09
N ASN A 105 2.13 -13.06 -14.42
CA ASN A 105 2.57 -14.04 -15.42
C ASN A 105 1.67 -14.05 -16.67
N PRO A 106 1.98 -13.23 -17.69
CA PRO A 106 1.18 -13.17 -18.92
C PRO A 106 1.23 -14.48 -19.75
N LEU A 107 2.16 -15.40 -19.45
CA LEU A 107 2.24 -16.70 -20.15
C LEU A 107 1.13 -17.67 -19.72
N THR A 108 0.38 -17.33 -18.67
CA THR A 108 -0.71 -18.14 -18.12
C THR A 108 -2.10 -17.57 -18.42
N ASP A 109 -2.15 -16.46 -19.16
CA ASP A 109 -3.40 -15.82 -19.57
C ASP A 109 -4.06 -16.59 -20.73
N ASP A 110 -5.38 -16.51 -20.82
CA ASP A 110 -6.15 -16.97 -21.97
C ASP A 110 -5.75 -16.18 -23.23
N ASP A 111 -5.69 -16.84 -24.39
CA ASP A 111 -5.33 -16.21 -25.67
C ASP A 111 -6.20 -14.99 -25.99
N ALA A 112 -7.47 -14.99 -25.53
CA ALA A 112 -8.43 -13.91 -25.75
C ALA A 112 -8.04 -12.57 -25.11
N VAL A 113 -7.17 -12.57 -24.09
CA VAL A 113 -6.77 -11.36 -23.35
C VAL A 113 -5.29 -11.01 -23.52
N LYS A 114 -4.59 -11.62 -24.49
CA LYS A 114 -3.20 -11.29 -24.81
C LYS A 114 -3.03 -9.79 -25.12
N GLY A 115 -2.06 -9.17 -24.45
CA GLY A 115 -1.73 -7.76 -24.61
C GLY A 115 -2.72 -6.78 -23.95
N LYS A 116 -3.70 -7.28 -23.18
CA LYS A 116 -4.58 -6.43 -22.37
C LYS A 116 -3.91 -6.04 -21.06
N ILE A 117 -4.33 -4.89 -20.50
CA ILE A 117 -3.90 -4.45 -19.17
C ILE A 117 -4.37 -5.49 -18.14
N ARG A 118 -3.44 -5.96 -17.30
CA ARG A 118 -3.66 -7.07 -16.35
C ARG A 118 -4.02 -6.60 -14.95
N GLY A 119 -3.94 -5.29 -14.70
CA GLY A 119 -4.07 -4.71 -13.38
C GLY A 119 -5.41 -5.00 -12.72
N THR A 120 -5.35 -5.29 -11.43
CA THR A 120 -6.50 -5.55 -10.58
C THR A 120 -6.97 -4.31 -9.82
N ALA A 121 -6.18 -3.23 -9.83
CA ALA A 121 -6.44 -2.00 -9.05
C ALA A 121 -6.70 -2.29 -7.56
N ASN A 122 -5.95 -3.24 -6.98
CA ASN A 122 -6.25 -3.84 -5.67
C ASN A 122 -5.29 -3.40 -4.55
N THR A 123 -4.32 -2.53 -4.83
CA THR A 123 -3.23 -2.25 -3.89
C THR A 123 -3.48 -1.00 -3.06
N ASN A 124 -3.91 0.11 -3.67
CA ASN A 124 -4.19 1.35 -2.94
C ASN A 124 -5.42 2.07 -3.49
N ALA A 125 -6.09 2.83 -2.64
CA ALA A 125 -7.23 3.70 -2.94
C ALA A 125 -6.86 5.13 -2.54
N PHE A 126 -6.33 5.90 -3.49
CA PHE A 126 -5.65 7.18 -3.23
C PHE A 126 -6.44 8.37 -3.80
N ILE A 127 -6.50 9.48 -3.07
CA ILE A 127 -7.21 10.68 -3.52
C ILE A 127 -6.20 11.70 -4.07
N HIS A 128 -6.47 12.20 -5.27
CA HIS A 128 -5.72 13.31 -5.87
C HIS A 128 -6.61 14.12 -6.81
N GLY A 129 -6.50 15.44 -6.78
CA GLY A 129 -7.24 16.33 -7.69
C GLY A 129 -8.76 16.11 -7.71
N GLY A 130 -9.35 15.79 -6.57
CA GLY A 130 -10.79 15.50 -6.44
C GLY A 130 -11.24 14.19 -7.08
N ARG A 131 -10.32 13.27 -7.42
CA ARG A 131 -10.60 11.95 -7.98
C ARG A 131 -10.05 10.84 -7.10
N LEU A 132 -10.65 9.66 -7.20
CA LEU A 132 -10.14 8.44 -6.59
C LEU A 132 -9.31 7.65 -7.60
N TYR A 133 -8.11 7.28 -7.19
CA TYR A 133 -7.16 6.46 -7.95
C TYR A 133 -7.10 5.08 -7.29
N ALA A 134 -7.62 4.06 -7.96
CA ALA A 134 -7.45 2.66 -7.59
C ALA A 134 -6.21 2.11 -8.29
N LEU A 135 -5.21 1.70 -7.50
CA LEU A 135 -3.84 1.54 -7.99
C LEU A 135 -3.37 0.09 -7.97
N LYS A 136 -2.56 -0.26 -8.98
CA LYS A 136 -1.82 -1.52 -9.07
C LYS A 136 -0.53 -1.31 -9.87
N GLU A 137 0.59 -1.67 -9.26
CA GLU A 137 1.94 -1.36 -9.74
C GLU A 137 2.35 -1.94 -11.11
N ASP A 138 1.55 -2.84 -11.70
CA ASP A 138 1.84 -3.47 -12.99
C ASP A 138 1.06 -2.87 -14.16
N SER A 139 0.35 -1.77 -13.93
CA SER A 139 -0.58 -1.16 -14.87
C SER A 139 -0.68 0.35 -14.66
N PRO A 140 -1.28 1.11 -15.59
CA PRO A 140 -1.66 2.50 -15.34
C PRO A 140 -2.67 2.62 -14.18
N ALA A 141 -2.80 3.83 -13.62
CA ALA A 141 -3.77 4.08 -12.56
C ALA A 141 -5.21 4.03 -13.09
N LEU A 142 -6.11 3.39 -12.35
CA LEU A 142 -7.55 3.37 -12.64
C LEU A 142 -8.23 4.53 -11.90
N VAL A 143 -8.95 5.38 -12.64
CA VAL A 143 -9.67 6.53 -12.09
C VAL A 143 -11.12 6.15 -11.77
N MET A 144 -11.60 6.62 -10.63
CA MET A 144 -12.94 6.42 -10.10
C MET A 144 -13.49 7.73 -9.53
N ASP A 145 -14.82 7.85 -9.53
CA ASP A 145 -15.53 8.90 -8.80
C ASP A 145 -15.42 8.61 -7.29
N PRO A 146 -14.96 9.57 -6.48
CA PRO A 146 -14.76 9.34 -5.05
C PRO A 146 -16.06 9.31 -4.24
N ALA A 147 -17.17 9.88 -4.73
CA ALA A 147 -18.45 9.87 -4.03
C ALA A 147 -19.29 8.63 -4.38
N THR A 148 -19.37 8.26 -5.66
CA THR A 148 -20.20 7.13 -6.13
C THR A 148 -19.43 5.82 -6.20
N LEU A 149 -18.09 5.88 -6.22
CA LEU A 149 -17.18 4.78 -6.51
C LEU A 149 -17.39 4.16 -7.91
N GLU A 150 -18.01 4.90 -8.84
CA GLU A 150 -18.08 4.49 -10.25
C GLU A 150 -16.70 4.58 -10.90
N THR A 151 -16.43 3.68 -11.85
CA THR A 151 -15.14 3.62 -12.55
C THR A 151 -15.20 4.33 -13.89
N ASP A 152 -14.30 5.29 -14.09
CA ASP A 152 -14.09 5.95 -15.38
C ASP A 152 -13.25 5.08 -16.30
N GLY A 153 -12.08 4.65 -15.84
CA GLY A 153 -11.13 3.85 -16.61
C GLY A 153 -9.67 4.19 -16.30
N TYR A 154 -8.76 3.58 -17.03
CA TYR A 154 -7.33 3.86 -16.88
C TYR A 154 -6.99 5.25 -17.42
N THR A 155 -6.08 5.96 -16.74
CA THR A 155 -5.53 7.23 -17.22
C THR A 155 -4.08 7.07 -17.68
N LEU A 156 -3.77 7.72 -18.81
CA LEU A 156 -2.39 7.97 -19.26
C LEU A 156 -2.06 9.47 -19.17
N PHE A 157 -2.81 10.21 -18.34
CA PHE A 157 -2.68 11.66 -18.13
C PHE A 157 -2.70 12.42 -19.47
N ASP A 158 -3.81 12.30 -20.20
CA ASP A 158 -4.02 12.83 -21.55
C ASP A 158 -2.97 12.35 -22.58
N GLY A 159 -2.48 11.12 -22.39
CA GLY A 159 -1.49 10.48 -23.26
C GLY A 159 -0.06 10.98 -23.05
N LYS A 160 0.19 11.82 -22.04
CA LYS A 160 1.53 12.31 -21.72
C LYS A 160 2.40 11.26 -21.00
N MET A 161 1.80 10.32 -20.27
CA MET A 161 2.53 9.24 -19.63
C MET A 161 2.97 8.22 -20.67
N THR A 162 4.29 8.04 -20.84
CA THR A 162 4.83 7.12 -21.85
C THR A 162 5.22 5.75 -21.30
N GLY A 163 5.45 5.64 -19.99
CA GLY A 163 5.61 4.35 -19.31
C GLY A 163 4.33 3.53 -19.21
N GLU A 164 4.46 2.20 -19.18
CA GLU A 164 3.33 1.27 -19.10
C GLU A 164 2.71 1.14 -17.71
N THR A 165 3.39 1.59 -16.65
CA THR A 165 3.02 1.31 -15.26
C THR A 165 2.97 2.57 -14.40
N PHE A 166 2.13 2.53 -13.36
CA PHE A 166 2.03 3.56 -12.34
C PHE A 166 2.03 2.92 -10.94
N THR A 167 2.75 3.52 -10.01
CA THR A 167 2.93 3.01 -8.65
C THR A 167 1.61 2.95 -7.88
N ALA A 168 1.53 2.03 -6.92
CA ALA A 168 0.47 2.03 -5.93
C ALA A 168 0.77 2.86 -4.68
N HIS A 169 1.94 3.50 -4.63
CA HIS A 169 2.42 4.27 -3.48
C HIS A 169 2.75 5.72 -3.84
N PRO A 170 1.84 6.47 -4.50
CA PRO A 170 2.09 7.88 -4.76
C PRO A 170 2.24 8.65 -3.45
N LYS A 171 2.98 9.76 -3.51
CA LYS A 171 3.19 10.67 -2.38
C LYS A 171 2.69 12.06 -2.76
N THR A 172 1.92 12.70 -1.90
CA THR A 172 1.55 14.11 -2.11
C THR A 172 2.66 15.00 -1.60
N ASP A 173 3.17 15.88 -2.44
CA ASP A 173 4.02 16.98 -2.03
C ASP A 173 3.13 18.11 -1.49
N TYR A 174 3.12 18.30 -0.18
CA TYR A 174 2.26 19.31 0.45
C TYR A 174 2.77 20.77 0.29
N GLU A 175 3.95 21.01 -0.28
CA GLU A 175 4.36 22.38 -0.66
C GLU A 175 3.74 22.80 -1.99
N THR A 176 3.60 21.87 -2.94
CA THR A 176 3.10 22.15 -4.30
C THR A 176 1.68 21.65 -4.56
N GLY A 177 1.21 20.67 -3.80
CA GLY A 177 0.01 19.89 -4.06
C GLY A 177 0.19 18.81 -5.14
N ASN A 178 1.40 18.61 -5.68
CA ASN A 178 1.64 17.62 -6.72
C ASN A 178 1.55 16.20 -6.17
N MET A 179 0.95 15.29 -6.94
CA MET A 179 1.09 13.85 -6.74
C MET A 179 2.39 13.38 -7.40
N CYS A 180 3.30 12.86 -6.59
CA CYS A 180 4.55 12.26 -7.03
C CYS A 180 4.33 10.76 -7.18
N GLY A 181 4.64 10.22 -8.35
CA GLY A 181 4.50 8.80 -8.66
C GLY A 181 5.72 8.26 -9.40
N PHE A 182 5.71 6.96 -9.67
CA PHE A 182 6.74 6.33 -10.48
C PHE A 182 6.14 5.12 -11.21
N GLY A 183 6.86 4.57 -12.18
CA GLY A 183 6.61 3.27 -12.78
C GLY A 183 7.89 2.44 -12.75
N TYR A 184 7.74 1.12 -12.62
CA TYR A 184 8.83 0.17 -12.85
C TYR A 184 8.39 -0.90 -13.82
N ALA A 185 9.37 -1.54 -14.48
CA ALA A 185 9.07 -2.36 -15.65
C ALA A 185 8.32 -1.51 -16.70
N SER A 186 8.70 -0.24 -16.83
CA SER A 186 7.93 0.78 -17.55
C SER A 186 7.91 0.58 -19.07
N LYS A 187 8.73 -0.33 -19.60
CA LYS A 187 8.70 -0.79 -21.02
C LYS A 187 8.23 -2.24 -21.16
N GLY A 188 7.56 -2.76 -20.14
CA GLY A 188 6.99 -4.10 -20.12
C GLY A 188 7.58 -5.00 -19.05
N VAL A 189 6.94 -6.16 -18.90
CA VAL A 189 7.24 -7.16 -17.86
C VAL A 189 8.73 -7.55 -17.89
N LEU A 190 9.36 -7.52 -16.72
CA LEU A 190 10.77 -7.85 -16.46
C LEU A 190 11.82 -6.88 -17.04
N THR A 191 11.45 -5.71 -17.59
CA THR A 191 12.45 -4.69 -17.96
C THR A 191 12.94 -3.91 -16.73
N LYS A 192 14.18 -3.40 -16.77
CA LYS A 192 14.76 -2.61 -15.67
C LYS A 192 14.38 -1.13 -15.73
N ASP A 193 13.64 -0.72 -16.76
CA ASP A 193 13.26 0.66 -16.97
C ASP A 193 12.34 1.15 -15.86
N MET A 194 12.69 2.33 -15.34
CA MET A 194 11.98 3.08 -14.32
C MET A 194 11.53 4.41 -14.89
N THR A 195 10.44 4.92 -14.35
CA THR A 195 9.91 6.26 -14.62
C THR A 195 9.57 6.96 -13.33
N TYR A 196 9.82 8.27 -13.22
CA TYR A 196 9.31 9.11 -12.13
C TYR A 196 8.38 10.17 -12.72
N TYR A 197 7.30 10.46 -12.01
CA TYR A 197 6.20 11.32 -12.43
C TYR A 197 5.91 12.39 -11.38
N GLU A 198 5.64 13.63 -11.81
CA GLU A 198 4.89 14.60 -11.01
C GLU A 198 3.62 15.04 -11.73
N ILE A 199 2.50 14.98 -11.03
CA ILE A 199 1.17 15.29 -11.53
C ILE A 199 0.63 16.48 -10.73
N SER A 200 0.19 17.54 -11.40
CA SER A 200 -0.37 18.74 -10.75
C SER A 200 -1.66 18.44 -9.98
N PRO A 201 -2.09 19.32 -9.06
CA PRO A 201 -3.41 19.21 -8.41
C PRO A 201 -4.58 19.08 -9.37
N GLU A 202 -4.46 19.60 -10.60
CA GLU A 202 -5.47 19.55 -11.66
C GLU A 202 -5.42 18.24 -12.47
N GLY A 203 -4.46 17.35 -12.19
CA GLY A 203 -4.30 16.07 -12.86
C GLY A 203 -3.41 16.11 -14.11
N GLU A 204 -2.67 17.19 -14.34
CA GLU A 204 -1.73 17.29 -15.46
C GLU A 204 -0.39 16.62 -15.14
N LEU A 205 0.08 15.68 -15.98
CA LEU A 205 1.46 15.20 -15.89
C LEU A 205 2.44 16.31 -16.29
N LEU A 206 3.23 16.78 -15.33
CA LEU A 206 4.16 17.90 -15.46
C LEU A 206 5.47 17.49 -16.14
N PHE A 207 6.04 16.36 -15.72
CA PHE A 207 7.24 15.78 -16.32
C PHE A 207 7.38 14.29 -16.00
N GLU A 208 8.17 13.61 -16.82
CA GLU A 208 8.56 12.20 -16.67
C GLU A 208 10.08 12.08 -16.75
N ILE A 209 10.70 11.34 -15.83
CA ILE A 209 12.15 11.08 -15.80
C ILE A 209 12.38 9.58 -15.99
N TRP A 210 13.26 9.19 -16.91
CA TRP A 210 13.57 7.79 -17.21
C TRP A 210 14.98 7.38 -16.79
N TRP A 211 15.12 6.17 -16.25
CA TRP A 211 16.41 5.52 -16.00
C TRP A 211 16.29 3.99 -15.99
N GLU A 212 17.40 3.28 -15.82
CA GLU A 212 17.39 1.83 -15.57
C GLU A 212 17.84 1.52 -14.14
N ASN A 213 17.13 0.61 -13.48
CA ASN A 213 17.52 0.05 -12.19
C ASN A 213 18.75 -0.88 -12.33
N PRO A 214 19.55 -1.10 -11.26
CA PRO A 214 20.73 -1.99 -11.30
C PRO A 214 20.38 -3.42 -11.69
N TYR A 215 19.20 -3.90 -11.27
CA TYR A 215 18.61 -5.17 -11.65
C TYR A 215 17.08 -5.04 -11.69
N TYR A 216 16.41 -6.00 -12.33
CA TYR A 216 14.95 -6.10 -12.25
C TYR A 216 14.54 -6.57 -10.85
N ALA A 217 13.75 -5.76 -10.15
CA ALA A 217 13.19 -6.11 -8.87
C ALA A 217 11.80 -5.51 -8.69
N MET A 218 11.07 -6.01 -7.69
CA MET A 218 9.88 -5.35 -7.19
C MET A 218 10.26 -3.98 -6.61
N MET A 219 9.91 -2.92 -7.33
CA MET A 219 9.98 -1.55 -6.85
C MET A 219 8.58 -1.17 -6.36
N HIS A 220 8.26 -1.52 -5.12
CA HIS A 220 6.90 -1.36 -4.61
C HIS A 220 6.62 0.05 -4.11
N ASP A 221 7.56 0.61 -3.35
CA ASP A 221 7.41 1.89 -2.66
C ASP A 221 8.64 2.78 -2.86
N PHE A 222 8.47 4.06 -2.59
CA PHE A 222 9.47 5.11 -2.72
C PHE A 222 9.15 6.27 -1.78
N ALA A 223 10.10 7.18 -1.61
CA ALA A 223 9.89 8.40 -0.84
C ALA A 223 10.11 9.64 -1.70
N ILE A 224 9.59 10.76 -1.24
CA ILE A 224 10.02 12.08 -1.70
C ILE A 224 10.66 12.83 -0.53
N THR A 225 11.57 13.74 -0.85
CA THR A 225 12.04 14.83 0.01
C THR A 225 11.71 16.14 -0.71
N LYS A 226 12.07 17.29 -0.13
CA LYS A 226 11.95 18.59 -0.82
C LYS A 226 12.57 18.57 -2.23
N ASP A 227 13.76 17.99 -2.38
CA ASP A 227 14.55 18.08 -3.61
C ASP A 227 14.68 16.75 -4.39
N TYR A 228 14.41 15.60 -3.75
CA TYR A 228 14.74 14.28 -4.29
C TYR A 228 13.59 13.27 -4.19
N ALA A 229 13.55 12.33 -5.11
CA ALA A 229 12.78 11.10 -5.01
C ALA A 229 13.77 9.96 -4.67
N LEU A 230 13.41 9.14 -3.69
CA LEU A 230 14.29 8.11 -3.12
C LEU A 230 13.71 6.73 -3.38
N PHE A 231 14.52 5.85 -3.98
CA PHE A 231 14.09 4.51 -4.37
C PHE A 231 14.95 3.45 -3.68
N PRO A 232 14.48 2.85 -2.57
CA PRO A 232 15.13 1.68 -1.99
C PRO A 232 14.94 0.47 -2.93
N VAL A 233 16.04 -0.09 -3.41
CA VAL A 233 16.06 -1.29 -4.24
C VAL A 233 16.42 -2.49 -3.38
N MET A 234 15.46 -3.40 -3.19
CA MET A 234 15.69 -4.69 -2.53
C MET A 234 15.79 -5.83 -3.55
N PRO A 235 16.50 -6.94 -3.25
CA PRO A 235 16.72 -8.03 -4.18
C PRO A 235 15.53 -9.00 -4.29
N MET A 236 14.31 -8.47 -4.39
CA MET A 236 13.09 -9.22 -4.71
C MET A 236 12.95 -9.30 -6.25
N THR A 237 13.60 -10.28 -6.86
CA THR A 237 13.85 -10.34 -8.31
C THR A 237 12.88 -11.28 -9.05
N GLY A 238 12.87 -11.21 -10.38
CA GLY A 238 12.13 -12.12 -11.26
C GLY A 238 12.84 -12.33 -12.59
N ASN A 239 12.48 -13.37 -13.33
CA ASN A 239 13.01 -13.64 -14.67
C ASN A 239 12.04 -14.50 -15.50
N TRP A 240 12.28 -14.58 -16.80
CA TRP A 240 11.41 -15.31 -17.73
C TRP A 240 11.44 -16.83 -17.49
N GLU A 241 12.55 -17.38 -17.01
CA GLU A 241 12.68 -18.81 -16.68
C GLU A 241 11.72 -19.21 -15.57
N ARG A 242 11.58 -18.38 -14.53
CA ARG A 242 10.60 -18.57 -13.44
C ARG A 242 9.18 -18.57 -13.98
N LEU A 243 8.84 -17.59 -14.83
CA LEU A 243 7.49 -17.48 -15.40
C LEU A 243 7.15 -18.65 -16.30
N LYS A 244 8.08 -19.10 -17.16
CA LYS A 244 7.92 -20.30 -18.01
C LYS A 244 7.73 -21.57 -17.19
N ALA A 245 8.40 -21.66 -16.03
CA ALA A 245 8.24 -22.76 -15.08
C ALA A 245 7.01 -22.61 -14.15
N VAL A 246 6.20 -21.56 -14.34
CA VAL A 246 5.03 -21.23 -13.51
C VAL A 246 5.39 -21.13 -12.02
N LYS A 247 6.62 -20.70 -11.71
CA LYS A 247 7.01 -20.31 -10.35
C LYS A 247 6.42 -18.93 -10.00
N PRO A 248 6.33 -18.56 -8.71
CA PRO A 248 6.00 -17.19 -8.33
C PRO A 248 6.90 -16.18 -9.06
N HIS A 249 6.29 -15.12 -9.60
CA HIS A 249 6.96 -14.10 -10.40
C HIS A 249 8.22 -13.58 -9.71
N PHE A 250 8.08 -13.28 -8.41
CA PHE A 250 9.17 -12.84 -7.58
C PHE A 250 9.80 -13.97 -6.76
N GLY A 251 11.08 -13.80 -6.45
CA GLY A 251 11.79 -14.50 -5.39
C GLY A 251 12.92 -13.66 -4.83
N PHE A 252 13.25 -13.88 -3.56
CA PHE A 252 14.27 -13.10 -2.87
C PHE A 252 15.67 -13.67 -3.11
N ASP A 253 16.61 -12.82 -3.56
CA ASP A 253 18.00 -13.19 -3.81
C ASP A 253 18.93 -12.63 -2.73
N THR A 254 19.22 -13.46 -1.73
CA THR A 254 20.14 -13.12 -0.63
C THR A 254 21.58 -12.83 -1.06
N SER A 255 21.97 -13.12 -2.31
CA SER A 255 23.33 -12.88 -2.81
C SER A 255 23.54 -11.48 -3.38
N LEU A 256 22.45 -10.75 -3.66
CA LEU A 256 22.51 -9.41 -4.23
C LEU A 256 22.48 -8.33 -3.14
N PRO A 257 23.19 -7.21 -3.35
CA PRO A 257 23.11 -6.06 -2.47
C PRO A 257 21.77 -5.33 -2.65
N SER A 258 21.43 -4.50 -1.67
CA SER A 258 20.44 -3.44 -1.83
C SER A 258 21.08 -2.17 -2.40
N TYR A 259 20.23 -1.27 -2.91
CA TYR A 259 20.63 0.07 -3.31
C TYR A 259 19.64 1.12 -2.82
N LEU A 260 20.06 2.38 -2.80
CA LEU A 260 19.21 3.55 -2.68
C LEU A 260 19.51 4.48 -3.85
N ALA A 261 18.53 4.67 -4.74
CA ALA A 261 18.62 5.68 -5.80
C ALA A 261 18.16 7.04 -5.26
N VAL A 262 18.95 8.08 -5.48
CA VAL A 262 18.60 9.48 -5.20
C VAL A 262 18.40 10.20 -6.53
N VAL A 263 17.15 10.52 -6.84
CA VAL A 263 16.74 11.11 -8.12
C VAL A 263 16.33 12.57 -7.91
N PRO A 264 17.00 13.57 -8.50
CA PRO A 264 16.56 14.96 -8.42
C PRO A 264 15.17 15.18 -9.02
N ARG A 265 14.25 15.79 -8.26
CA ARG A 265 12.85 16.04 -8.64
C ARG A 265 12.70 17.29 -9.49
N LYS A 266 13.22 17.26 -10.73
CA LYS A 266 13.19 18.41 -11.62
C LYS A 266 13.01 18.00 -13.07
N ALA A 267 12.24 18.80 -13.82
CA ALA A 267 12.17 18.68 -15.26
C ALA A 267 13.57 18.77 -15.89
N GLY A 268 13.89 17.78 -16.74
CA GLY A 268 15.20 17.67 -17.41
C GLY A 268 16.24 16.85 -16.66
N THR A 269 15.96 16.33 -15.45
CA THR A 269 16.80 15.31 -14.82
C THR A 269 16.97 14.11 -15.74
N THR A 270 18.19 13.60 -15.84
CA THR A 270 18.56 12.43 -16.63
C THR A 270 19.13 11.32 -15.74
N ALA A 271 19.31 10.13 -16.31
CA ALA A 271 19.95 9.03 -15.59
C ALA A 271 21.38 9.36 -15.07
N ALA A 272 22.08 10.33 -15.68
CA ALA A 272 23.41 10.75 -15.25
C ALA A 272 23.40 11.60 -13.96
N ASP A 273 22.24 12.18 -13.61
CA ASP A 273 22.07 12.99 -12.41
C ASP A 273 21.67 12.14 -11.18
N ILE A 274 21.34 10.86 -11.41
CA ILE A 274 20.93 9.94 -10.35
C ILE A 274 22.16 9.42 -9.62
N ARG A 275 22.16 9.59 -8.29
CA ARG A 275 23.21 9.03 -7.44
C ARG A 275 22.74 7.73 -6.79
N TRP A 276 23.63 6.74 -6.75
CA TRP A 276 23.36 5.44 -6.18
C TRP A 276 24.20 5.22 -4.93
N PHE A 277 23.55 4.72 -3.88
CA PHE A 277 24.21 4.25 -2.68
C PHE A 277 23.91 2.76 -2.52
N LYS A 278 24.88 1.99 -2.02
CA LYS A 278 24.82 0.55 -1.89
C LYS A 278 24.75 0.14 -0.42
N GLY A 279 24.09 -0.96 -0.14
CA GLY A 279 24.06 -1.55 1.20
C GLY A 279 24.12 -3.08 1.17
N PRO A 280 24.09 -3.72 2.35
CA PRO A 280 23.99 -5.16 2.46
C PRO A 280 22.64 -5.66 1.93
N SER A 281 22.58 -6.93 1.52
CA SER A 281 21.30 -7.58 1.19
C SER A 281 20.33 -7.43 2.36
N CYS A 282 19.15 -6.88 2.08
CA CYS A 282 18.09 -6.69 3.06
C CYS A 282 16.73 -6.62 2.36
N PHE A 283 15.67 -6.87 3.11
CA PHE A 283 14.31 -6.57 2.69
C PHE A 283 13.97 -5.16 3.16
N ALA A 284 13.70 -4.26 2.21
CA ALA A 284 13.23 -2.91 2.47
C ALA A 284 11.70 -2.91 2.32
N GLY A 285 11.02 -2.64 3.42
CA GLY A 285 9.57 -2.59 3.51
C GLY A 285 8.96 -1.33 2.92
N HIS A 286 7.74 -1.03 3.34
CA HIS A 286 7.07 0.22 2.98
C HIS A 286 7.79 1.44 3.56
N VAL A 287 7.72 2.58 2.89
CA VAL A 287 8.36 3.82 3.34
C VAL A 287 7.48 4.51 4.38
N MET A 288 8.07 4.89 5.52
CA MET A 288 7.40 5.77 6.47
C MET A 288 7.47 7.22 5.99
N ASN A 289 8.67 7.77 5.80
CA ASN A 289 8.86 9.12 5.25
C ASN A 289 10.33 9.34 4.84
N ALA A 290 10.61 10.45 4.18
CA ALA A 290 11.96 10.93 3.94
C ALA A 290 12.03 12.46 3.96
N TRP A 291 13.22 13.00 4.17
CA TRP A 291 13.50 14.43 4.03
C TRP A 291 14.97 14.67 3.72
N ASN A 292 15.30 15.91 3.35
CA ASN A 292 16.68 16.33 3.18
C ASN A 292 16.94 17.68 3.85
N GLU A 293 18.14 17.83 4.42
CA GLU A 293 18.68 19.08 4.94
C GLU A 293 19.99 19.38 4.21
N GLY A 294 19.90 20.27 3.21
CA GLY A 294 21.00 20.48 2.27
C GLY A 294 21.34 19.17 1.55
N THR A 295 22.57 18.69 1.70
CA THR A 295 23.06 17.46 1.05
C THR A 295 22.78 16.18 1.81
N LYS A 296 22.34 16.26 3.08
CA LYS A 296 22.02 15.09 3.88
C LYS A 296 20.59 14.66 3.62
N ILE A 297 20.43 13.37 3.36
CA ILE A 297 19.14 12.75 3.07
C ILE A 297 18.88 11.68 4.13
N VAL A 298 17.65 11.65 4.60
CA VAL A 298 17.15 10.67 5.56
C VAL A 298 15.93 9.97 4.99
N LEU A 299 15.87 8.65 5.13
CA LEU A 299 14.77 7.80 4.71
C LEU A 299 14.42 6.83 5.84
N ASP A 300 13.18 6.87 6.32
CA ASP A 300 12.70 5.96 7.35
C ASP A 300 11.78 4.90 6.73
N LEU A 301 12.05 3.63 7.02
CA LEU A 301 11.32 2.46 6.51
C LEU A 301 11.56 1.23 7.38
N PRO A 302 10.61 0.27 7.48
CA PRO A 302 10.88 -1.02 8.09
C PRO A 302 11.89 -1.82 7.26
N VAL A 303 12.90 -2.38 7.93
CA VAL A 303 13.97 -3.18 7.31
C VAL A 303 14.08 -4.52 8.01
N ALA A 304 14.19 -5.60 7.24
CA ALA A 304 14.51 -6.94 7.71
C ALA A 304 15.81 -7.43 7.06
N SER A 305 16.51 -8.35 7.72
CA SER A 305 17.75 -8.92 7.19
C SER A 305 17.51 -9.95 6.07
N ASN A 306 16.27 -10.43 5.93
CA ASN A 306 15.85 -11.36 4.90
C ASN A 306 14.38 -11.11 4.50
N ASN A 307 13.90 -11.88 3.53
CA ASN A 307 12.55 -11.83 3.00
C ASN A 307 11.45 -11.87 4.08
N MET A 308 10.50 -10.94 4.01
CA MET A 308 9.29 -10.92 4.84
C MET A 308 8.09 -11.67 4.20
N MET A 309 8.13 -11.93 2.89
CA MET A 309 7.00 -12.41 2.08
C MET A 309 7.14 -13.90 1.73
N PRO A 310 6.60 -14.84 2.51
CA PRO A 310 6.79 -16.27 2.29
C PRO A 310 6.21 -16.80 0.97
N PHE A 311 5.23 -16.11 0.38
CA PHE A 311 4.63 -16.45 -0.91
C PHE A 311 5.51 -16.06 -2.12
N PHE A 312 6.54 -15.23 -1.91
CA PHE A 312 7.63 -15.00 -2.85
C PHE A 312 8.91 -15.61 -2.26
N PRO A 313 9.21 -16.89 -2.56
CA PRO A 313 10.23 -17.64 -1.84
C PRO A 313 11.66 -17.17 -2.17
N ASP A 314 12.64 -17.65 -1.41
CA ASP A 314 14.06 -17.53 -1.76
C ASP A 314 14.32 -18.17 -3.15
N ILE A 315 15.18 -17.56 -3.97
CA ILE A 315 15.43 -18.05 -5.34
C ILE A 315 16.13 -19.41 -5.39
N ASN A 316 16.78 -19.83 -4.29
CA ASN A 316 17.44 -21.12 -4.12
C ASN A 316 16.57 -22.07 -3.25
N ASP A 317 15.29 -21.78 -3.11
CA ASP A 317 14.30 -22.59 -2.38
C ASP A 317 14.67 -22.83 -0.90
N LYS A 318 15.43 -21.91 -0.28
CA LYS A 318 15.66 -21.93 1.18
C LYS A 318 14.33 -21.76 1.94
N PRO A 319 14.13 -22.43 3.09
CA PRO A 319 12.95 -22.22 3.91
C PRO A 319 12.81 -20.77 4.37
N PHE A 320 11.57 -20.31 4.54
CA PHE A 320 11.28 -19.00 5.10
C PHE A 320 11.80 -18.91 6.55
N ASP A 321 12.55 -17.85 6.85
CA ASP A 321 13.03 -17.55 8.20
C ASP A 321 12.22 -16.38 8.78
N PRO A 322 11.26 -16.64 9.69
CA PRO A 322 10.43 -15.59 10.27
C PRO A 322 11.21 -14.63 11.17
N VAL A 323 12.33 -15.06 11.77
CA VAL A 323 13.13 -14.17 12.61
C VAL A 323 13.91 -13.19 11.73
N ALA A 324 14.56 -13.69 10.67
CA ALA A 324 15.28 -12.83 9.74
C ALA A 324 14.35 -11.96 8.86
N GLY A 325 13.12 -12.42 8.63
CA GLY A 325 12.06 -11.67 7.94
C GLY A 325 11.29 -10.68 8.82
N SER A 326 11.67 -10.51 10.10
CA SER A 326 11.04 -9.52 10.99
C SER A 326 11.55 -8.12 10.66
N THR A 327 10.65 -7.25 10.20
CA THR A 327 10.94 -5.87 9.85
C THR A 327 10.91 -4.97 11.08
N HIS A 328 11.86 -4.04 11.15
CA HIS A 328 11.94 -3.03 12.20
C HIS A 328 12.10 -1.65 11.58
N LEU A 329 11.35 -0.65 12.07
CA LEU A 329 11.50 0.72 11.61
C LEU A 329 12.96 1.15 11.76
N SER A 330 13.55 1.55 10.65
CA SER A 330 14.96 1.87 10.51
C SER A 330 15.14 3.13 9.68
N ARG A 331 16.29 3.79 9.85
CA ARG A 331 16.67 5.02 9.18
C ARG A 331 17.87 4.78 8.29
N TRP A 332 17.73 5.07 7.00
CA TRP A 332 18.81 5.14 6.04
C TRP A 332 19.26 6.59 5.90
N THR A 333 20.57 6.83 5.98
CA THR A 333 21.17 8.16 5.82
C THR A 333 22.26 8.15 4.77
N VAL A 334 22.28 9.18 3.91
CA VAL A 334 23.33 9.44 2.93
C VAL A 334 23.67 10.94 2.88
N ASP A 335 24.89 11.28 2.43
CA ASP A 335 25.32 12.68 2.25
C ASP A 335 25.85 12.89 0.82
N LEU A 336 25.13 13.70 0.04
CA LEU A 336 25.46 14.00 -1.34
C LEU A 336 26.76 14.81 -1.51
N SER A 337 27.28 15.41 -0.43
CA SER A 337 28.54 16.16 -0.48
C SER A 337 29.79 15.27 -0.38
N GLN A 338 29.61 14.03 0.09
CA GLN A 338 30.71 13.10 0.29
C GLN A 338 30.90 12.20 -0.92
N ASN A 339 32.04 11.52 -1.02
CA ASN A 339 32.31 10.50 -2.05
C ASN A 339 31.95 9.08 -1.56
N GLU A 340 31.23 8.96 -0.44
CA GLU A 340 30.75 7.66 0.05
C GLU A 340 29.69 7.09 -0.89
N GLU A 341 29.82 5.81 -1.23
CA GLU A 341 28.86 5.09 -2.09
C GLU A 341 27.99 4.14 -1.27
N GLU A 342 28.05 4.20 0.06
CA GLU A 342 27.25 3.35 0.96
C GLU A 342 26.25 4.21 1.73
N TYR A 343 25.09 3.64 2.05
CA TYR A 343 24.16 4.26 2.98
C TYR A 343 24.34 3.69 4.39
N HIS A 344 24.19 4.53 5.40
CA HIS A 344 24.17 4.08 6.79
C HIS A 344 22.74 3.67 7.17
N SER A 345 22.58 2.56 7.89
CA SER A 345 21.28 2.09 8.39
C SER A 345 21.30 1.93 9.90
N GLU A 346 20.36 2.56 10.59
CA GLU A 346 20.16 2.39 12.04
C GLU A 346 18.72 2.00 12.36
N ARG A 347 18.53 1.18 13.39
CA ARG A 347 17.18 0.82 13.86
C ARG A 347 16.63 1.93 14.75
N LEU A 348 15.37 2.32 14.53
CA LEU A 348 14.66 3.34 15.31
C LEU A 348 13.70 2.75 16.34
N SER A 349 13.17 1.55 16.10
CA SER A 349 12.20 0.87 16.99
C SER A 349 12.46 -0.64 17.02
N ASP A 350 12.22 -1.26 18.17
CA ASP A 350 12.28 -2.72 18.34
C ASP A 350 10.95 -3.43 18.03
N MET A 351 9.88 -2.68 17.73
CA MET A 351 8.63 -3.27 17.27
C MET A 351 8.84 -4.01 15.94
N ILE A 352 8.31 -5.23 15.85
CA ILE A 352 8.22 -5.95 14.58
C ILE A 352 7.04 -5.35 13.83
N GLY A 353 7.32 -4.42 12.92
CA GLY A 353 6.33 -3.49 12.38
C GLY A 353 6.40 -3.34 10.87
N GLU A 354 5.24 -3.08 10.27
CA GLU A 354 5.03 -2.80 8.86
C GLU A 354 3.84 -1.85 8.68
N PHE A 355 3.45 -1.55 7.45
CA PHE A 355 2.42 -0.58 7.10
C PHE A 355 2.62 0.74 7.87
N PRO A 356 3.80 1.36 7.75
CA PRO A 356 4.11 2.61 8.41
C PRO A 356 3.23 3.72 7.86
N LYS A 357 2.75 4.58 8.75
CA LYS A 357 1.97 5.77 8.43
C LYS A 357 2.47 6.94 9.26
N LEU A 358 2.25 8.12 8.73
CA LEU A 358 2.56 9.40 9.37
C LEU A 358 1.36 10.35 9.23
N ASP A 359 1.51 11.56 9.76
CA ASP A 359 0.71 12.70 9.34
C ASP A 359 1.12 13.13 7.93
N ASP A 360 0.33 12.77 6.93
CA ASP A 360 0.69 12.93 5.52
C ASP A 360 1.05 14.37 5.14
N ARG A 361 0.59 15.39 5.88
CA ARG A 361 0.94 16.81 5.68
C ARG A 361 2.45 17.08 5.80
N PHE A 362 3.18 16.14 6.41
CA PHE A 362 4.62 16.15 6.62
C PHE A 362 5.39 15.22 5.66
N ASN A 363 4.72 14.65 4.64
CA ASN A 363 5.41 13.92 3.57
C ASN A 363 6.52 14.78 2.95
N GLY A 364 7.73 14.22 2.88
CA GLY A 364 8.91 14.90 2.35
C GLY A 364 9.61 15.89 3.28
N LYS A 365 9.14 16.01 4.53
CA LYS A 365 9.61 16.96 5.55
C LYS A 365 10.08 16.24 6.83
N PRO A 366 10.91 16.88 7.66
CA PRO A 366 11.14 16.41 9.02
C PRO A 366 9.79 16.22 9.74
N TYR A 367 9.65 15.10 10.43
CA TYR A 367 8.44 14.66 11.10
C TYR A 367 8.82 13.93 12.40
N ARG A 368 7.85 13.76 13.29
CA ARG A 368 8.02 13.22 14.64
C ARG A 368 7.20 11.95 14.86
N TYR A 369 5.98 11.86 14.34
CA TYR A 369 5.05 10.81 14.73
C TYR A 369 4.87 9.75 13.64
N GLY A 370 5.00 8.48 14.03
CA GLY A 370 4.76 7.33 13.17
C GLY A 370 3.81 6.32 13.79
N TRP A 371 2.98 5.68 12.97
CA TRP A 371 2.09 4.58 13.34
C TRP A 371 2.40 3.34 12.49
N LEU A 372 2.23 2.15 13.07
CA LEU A 372 2.61 0.88 12.46
C LEU A 372 1.56 -0.19 12.73
N VAL A 373 1.44 -1.13 11.80
CA VAL A 373 0.88 -2.45 12.07
C VAL A 373 1.98 -3.31 12.69
N VAL A 374 1.77 -3.75 13.93
CA VAL A 374 2.77 -4.51 14.71
C VAL A 374 2.35 -5.97 14.86
N ILE A 375 3.34 -6.85 14.71
CA ILE A 375 3.29 -8.27 15.06
C ILE A 375 3.90 -8.38 16.46
N ASP A 376 3.07 -8.42 17.50
CA ASP A 376 3.57 -8.55 18.88
C ASP A 376 3.50 -10.03 19.32
N PRO A 377 4.65 -10.76 19.32
CA PRO A 377 4.67 -12.17 19.69
C PRO A 377 4.49 -12.40 21.20
N SER A 378 4.51 -11.36 22.03
CA SER A 378 4.27 -11.48 23.48
C SER A 378 2.79 -11.57 23.85
N GLN A 379 1.90 -11.19 22.93
CA GLN A 379 0.45 -11.21 23.13
C GLN A 379 -0.13 -12.59 22.80
N PRO A 380 -1.17 -13.05 23.53
CA PRO A 380 -1.80 -14.33 23.23
C PRO A 380 -2.55 -14.27 21.89
N VAL A 381 -2.52 -15.39 21.16
CA VAL A 381 -3.22 -15.55 19.87
C VAL A 381 -4.00 -16.85 19.91
N GLU A 382 -5.32 -16.74 19.91
CA GLU A 382 -6.26 -17.87 19.90
C GLU A 382 -6.77 -18.19 18.49
N LEU A 383 -6.84 -17.18 17.61
CA LEU A 383 -7.19 -17.35 16.20
C LEU A 383 -6.21 -16.60 15.29
N LYS A 384 -5.84 -17.24 14.17
CA LYS A 384 -4.93 -16.67 13.16
C LYS A 384 -5.68 -16.35 11.88
N GLY A 385 -5.36 -15.22 11.27
CA GLY A 385 -5.94 -14.76 10.01
C GLY A 385 -5.74 -13.25 9.84
N GLY A 386 -6.14 -12.72 8.68
CA GLY A 386 -6.09 -11.29 8.43
C GLY A 386 -4.88 -10.77 7.65
N SER A 387 -3.93 -11.63 7.25
CA SER A 387 -2.76 -11.20 6.46
C SER A 387 -2.47 -12.13 5.29
N ALA A 388 -1.90 -11.58 4.22
CA ALA A 388 -1.49 -12.36 3.05
C ALA A 388 -0.31 -13.32 3.34
N GLY A 389 0.59 -12.94 4.26
CA GLY A 389 1.79 -13.72 4.61
C GLY A 389 1.62 -14.71 5.76
N GLY A 390 0.44 -14.77 6.39
CA GLY A 390 0.19 -15.62 7.57
C GLY A 390 0.71 -15.04 8.89
N TRP A 391 1.35 -13.87 8.86
CA TRP A 391 1.68 -13.07 10.03
C TRP A 391 0.42 -12.66 10.81
N VAL A 392 0.50 -12.66 12.14
CA VAL A 392 -0.62 -12.21 12.98
C VAL A 392 -0.38 -10.76 13.36
N MET A 393 -0.91 -9.86 12.54
CA MET A 393 -0.90 -8.41 12.74
C MET A 393 -1.91 -8.08 13.84
N ASN A 394 -1.48 -7.97 15.10
CA ASN A 394 -2.36 -7.99 16.28
C ASN A 394 -2.33 -6.69 17.10
N THR A 395 -1.48 -5.74 16.75
CA THR A 395 -1.19 -4.59 17.61
C THR A 395 -1.02 -3.33 16.77
N LEU A 396 -1.72 -2.25 17.12
CA LEU A 396 -1.42 -0.91 16.59
C LEU A 396 -0.22 -0.36 17.36
N GLY A 397 0.83 0.03 16.66
CA GLY A 397 2.03 0.67 17.22
C GLY A 397 2.06 2.15 16.94
N PHE A 398 2.66 2.91 17.84
CA PHE A 398 2.98 4.33 17.69
C PHE A 398 4.41 4.58 18.15
N VAL A 399 5.13 5.44 17.44
CA VAL A 399 6.48 5.89 17.76
C VAL A 399 6.52 7.41 17.71
N ASP A 400 7.01 8.03 18.79
CA ASP A 400 7.46 9.42 18.81
C ASP A 400 8.98 9.42 18.59
N LEU A 401 9.41 9.78 17.38
CA LEU A 401 10.80 9.72 16.91
C LEU A 401 11.72 10.74 17.57
N GLU A 402 11.16 11.79 18.19
CA GLU A 402 11.97 12.79 18.91
C GLU A 402 12.31 12.29 20.32
N THR A 403 11.36 11.64 21.00
CA THR A 403 11.54 11.19 22.39
C THR A 403 11.93 9.72 22.52
N GLY A 404 11.72 8.92 21.48
CA GLY A 404 11.84 7.46 21.50
C GLY A 404 10.67 6.78 22.22
N THR A 405 9.59 7.49 22.55
CA THR A 405 8.43 6.91 23.23
C THR A 405 7.67 6.01 22.27
N GLU A 406 7.35 4.80 22.71
CA GLU A 406 6.49 3.87 21.98
C GLU A 406 5.17 3.64 22.73
N GLN A 407 4.08 3.48 21.99
CA GLN A 407 2.79 3.00 22.51
C GLN A 407 2.33 1.81 21.69
N LYS A 408 1.52 0.95 22.32
CA LYS A 408 0.94 -0.23 21.69
C LYS A 408 -0.52 -0.39 22.13
N TYR A 409 -1.37 -0.80 21.21
CA TYR A 409 -2.73 -1.23 21.49
C TYR A 409 -2.98 -2.61 20.87
N TRP A 410 -3.12 -3.62 21.71
CA TRP A 410 -3.41 -4.99 21.30
C TRP A 410 -4.93 -5.19 21.11
N VAL A 411 -5.36 -5.71 19.96
CA VAL A 411 -6.79 -5.81 19.60
C VAL A 411 -7.49 -7.06 20.15
N GLY A 412 -6.81 -7.85 21.00
CA GLY A 412 -7.34 -9.06 21.59
C GLY A 412 -6.92 -10.36 20.87
N PRO A 413 -7.21 -11.52 21.46
CA PRO A 413 -6.60 -12.81 21.05
C PRO A 413 -7.23 -13.43 19.80
N THR A 414 -8.39 -12.93 19.39
CA THR A 414 -9.19 -13.46 18.27
C THR A 414 -9.34 -12.43 17.13
N SER A 415 -8.53 -11.38 17.13
CA SER A 415 -8.60 -10.30 16.15
C SER A 415 -7.25 -10.03 15.48
N SER A 416 -7.30 -9.39 14.31
CA SER A 416 -6.13 -8.82 13.64
C SER A 416 -6.47 -7.46 13.06
N ILE A 417 -5.46 -6.67 12.72
CA ILE A 417 -5.64 -5.29 12.23
C ILE A 417 -5.23 -5.13 10.77
N GLN A 418 -5.76 -4.10 10.14
CA GLN A 418 -5.33 -3.64 8.81
C GLN A 418 -4.51 -2.33 8.95
N GLU A 419 -4.06 -1.77 7.83
CA GLU A 419 -3.32 -0.51 7.80
C GLU A 419 -4.10 0.63 8.50
N PRO A 420 -3.48 1.37 9.43
CA PRO A 420 -4.07 2.57 10.02
C PRO A 420 -4.04 3.76 9.04
N CYS A 421 -4.81 4.81 9.30
CA CYS A 421 -4.73 6.06 8.55
C CYS A 421 -4.87 7.24 9.51
N PHE A 422 -3.95 8.19 9.43
CA PHE A 422 -4.02 9.43 10.20
C PHE A 422 -5.05 10.38 9.60
N VAL A 423 -5.83 11.02 10.47
CA VAL A 423 -6.82 12.03 10.13
C VAL A 423 -6.52 13.29 10.94
N PRO A 424 -6.13 14.42 10.33
CA PRO A 424 -5.83 15.64 11.07
C PRO A 424 -7.10 16.20 11.73
N ARG A 425 -6.97 16.74 12.95
CA ARG A 425 -8.10 17.38 13.66
C ARG A 425 -8.68 18.57 12.89
N SER A 426 -7.79 19.31 12.26
CA SER A 426 -8.08 20.39 11.33
C SER A 426 -6.89 20.59 10.42
N LYS A 427 -7.08 21.31 9.32
CA LYS A 427 -6.01 21.63 8.36
C LYS A 427 -4.76 22.24 9.02
N ASP A 428 -4.97 23.11 10.01
CA ASP A 428 -3.92 23.85 10.70
C ASP A 428 -3.50 23.23 12.04
N ALA A 429 -4.00 22.02 12.37
CA ALA A 429 -3.63 21.31 13.59
C ALA A 429 -2.12 20.99 13.60
N ALA A 430 -1.53 20.90 14.78
CA ALA A 430 -0.13 20.48 14.92
C ALA A 430 0.07 19.07 14.33
N GLU A 431 1.32 18.70 14.05
CA GLU A 431 1.66 17.34 13.61
C GLU A 431 1.10 16.31 14.60
N GLY A 432 0.41 15.29 14.09
CA GLY A 432 -0.12 14.21 14.93
C GLY A 432 -1.31 14.61 15.81
N ASP A 433 -1.78 15.85 15.78
CA ASP A 433 -3.03 16.25 16.43
C ASP A 433 -4.23 15.89 15.54
N GLY A 434 -4.91 14.81 15.94
CA GLY A 434 -6.01 14.23 15.19
C GLY A 434 -6.28 12.81 15.64
N TRP A 435 -6.69 11.98 14.69
CA TRP A 435 -7.13 10.61 14.95
C TRP A 435 -6.40 9.59 14.10
N ILE A 436 -6.49 8.34 14.52
CA ILE A 436 -6.18 7.19 13.69
C ILE A 436 -7.47 6.43 13.43
N VAL A 437 -7.76 6.16 12.15
CA VAL A 437 -8.80 5.21 11.74
C VAL A 437 -8.16 3.90 11.30
N MET A 438 -8.76 2.76 11.67
CA MET A 438 -8.18 1.45 11.35
C MET A 438 -9.25 0.37 11.34
N VAL A 439 -9.23 -0.50 10.32
CA VAL A 439 -10.11 -1.68 10.28
C VAL A 439 -9.54 -2.79 11.18
N VAL A 440 -10.41 -3.40 11.97
CA VAL A 440 -10.11 -4.61 12.75
C VAL A 440 -10.91 -5.78 12.21
N ASN A 441 -10.22 -6.88 11.94
CA ASN A 441 -10.81 -8.15 11.57
C ASN A 441 -11.20 -8.90 12.86
N ARG A 442 -12.51 -9.10 13.09
CA ARG A 442 -13.01 -9.94 14.18
C ARG A 442 -13.11 -11.38 13.69
N LEU A 443 -12.07 -12.17 13.93
CA LEU A 443 -11.90 -13.48 13.28
C LEU A 443 -12.87 -14.55 13.82
N ASP A 444 -13.25 -14.44 15.09
CA ASP A 444 -14.18 -15.34 15.78
C ASP A 444 -15.63 -15.17 15.31
N THR A 445 -16.10 -13.92 15.20
CA THR A 445 -17.45 -13.56 14.77
C THR A 445 -17.57 -13.44 13.26
N ARG A 446 -16.44 -13.48 12.54
CA ARG A 446 -16.36 -13.28 11.08
C ARG A 446 -16.96 -11.95 10.65
N SER A 447 -16.63 -10.89 11.37
CA SER A 447 -17.08 -9.52 11.12
C SER A 447 -15.88 -8.56 11.06
N SER A 448 -16.16 -7.27 10.90
CA SER A 448 -15.14 -6.23 10.89
C SER A 448 -15.66 -5.02 11.66
N ASP A 449 -14.75 -4.30 12.31
CA ASP A 449 -15.03 -2.99 12.90
C ASP A 449 -14.13 -1.92 12.27
N LEU A 450 -14.60 -0.68 12.24
CA LEU A 450 -13.75 0.49 12.06
C LEU A 450 -13.52 1.11 13.45
N LEU A 451 -12.25 1.22 13.85
CA LEU A 451 -11.85 1.84 15.10
C LEU A 451 -11.33 3.26 14.86
N ILE A 452 -11.63 4.16 15.80
CA ILE A 452 -11.10 5.52 15.84
C ILE A 452 -10.33 5.72 17.16
N PHE A 453 -9.11 6.25 17.10
CA PHE A 453 -8.26 6.54 18.26
C PHE A 453 -7.87 8.01 18.30
N GLU A 454 -7.58 8.55 19.49
CA GLU A 454 -6.75 9.76 19.59
C GLU A 454 -5.32 9.43 19.15
N ALA A 455 -4.82 10.11 18.13
CA ALA A 455 -3.65 9.64 17.37
C ALA A 455 -2.38 9.48 18.22
N THR A 456 -2.17 10.35 19.21
CA THR A 456 -1.00 10.32 20.11
C THR A 456 -1.26 9.62 21.45
N LYS A 457 -2.42 8.97 21.61
CA LYS A 457 -2.83 8.28 22.84
C LYS A 457 -3.44 6.90 22.54
N ILE A 458 -2.86 6.18 21.60
CA ILE A 458 -3.40 4.88 21.17
C ILE A 458 -3.47 3.86 22.31
N ALA A 459 -2.62 3.97 23.34
CA ALA A 459 -2.62 3.08 24.49
C ALA A 459 -3.90 3.19 25.34
N ASP A 460 -4.62 4.32 25.27
CA ASP A 460 -5.90 4.52 25.96
C ASP A 460 -7.06 3.72 25.31
N GLY A 461 -6.82 3.19 24.10
CA GLY A 461 -7.79 2.46 23.31
C GLY A 461 -8.66 3.33 22.40
N PRO A 462 -9.57 2.73 21.64
CA PRO A 462 -10.39 3.46 20.67
C PRO A 462 -11.42 4.34 21.38
N ILE A 463 -11.57 5.57 20.87
CA ILE A 463 -12.62 6.51 21.27
C ILE A 463 -13.96 6.21 20.57
N ALA A 464 -13.94 5.44 19.48
CA ALA A 464 -15.13 4.90 18.83
C ALA A 464 -14.86 3.50 18.24
N THR A 465 -15.83 2.60 18.36
CA THR A 465 -15.87 1.30 17.68
C THR A 465 -17.14 1.23 16.84
N ILE A 466 -16.99 1.15 15.53
CA ILE A 466 -18.09 1.19 14.56
C ILE A 466 -18.20 -0.19 13.91
N ASN A 467 -19.33 -0.87 14.09
CA ASN A 467 -19.51 -2.21 13.54
C ASN A 467 -19.82 -2.18 12.04
N ILE A 468 -19.16 -3.05 11.29
CA ILE A 468 -19.37 -3.20 9.84
C ILE A 468 -20.16 -4.50 9.63
N PRO A 469 -21.38 -4.44 9.04
CA PRO A 469 -22.24 -5.61 8.87
C PRO A 469 -21.78 -6.55 7.74
N VAL A 470 -20.61 -6.29 7.15
CA VAL A 470 -19.96 -7.09 6.12
C VAL A 470 -18.57 -7.47 6.62
N ARG A 471 -18.23 -8.75 6.51
CA ARG A 471 -16.86 -9.21 6.71
C ARG A 471 -15.96 -8.67 5.60
N LEU A 472 -15.09 -7.74 5.96
CA LEU A 472 -14.02 -7.31 5.08
C LEU A 472 -12.94 -8.40 4.98
N ARG A 473 -12.28 -8.46 3.82
CA ARG A 473 -11.12 -9.32 3.59
C ARG A 473 -9.85 -8.60 3.99
N PHE A 474 -8.73 -9.31 3.85
CA PHE A 474 -7.40 -8.72 3.91
C PHE A 474 -7.36 -7.47 3.02
N GLY A 475 -6.93 -6.39 3.64
CA GLY A 475 -6.75 -5.12 3.00
C GLY A 475 -5.29 -4.81 2.70
N LEU A 476 -5.06 -4.05 1.64
CA LEU A 476 -3.81 -3.34 1.44
C LEU A 476 -3.98 -1.90 1.92
N HIS A 477 -3.67 -0.91 1.10
CA HIS A 477 -3.55 0.47 1.55
C HIS A 477 -4.86 1.25 1.55
N GLY A 478 -4.91 2.31 2.34
CA GLY A 478 -6.01 3.24 2.41
C GLY A 478 -5.59 4.66 2.79
N ASN A 479 -6.45 5.62 2.45
CA ASN A 479 -6.18 7.05 2.63
C ASN A 479 -7.45 7.78 3.07
N TRP A 480 -7.26 8.81 3.88
CA TRP A 480 -8.29 9.76 4.25
C TRP A 480 -8.30 10.92 3.26
N ALA A 481 -9.48 11.43 2.95
CA ALA A 481 -9.64 12.73 2.34
C ALA A 481 -10.77 13.51 3.03
N SER A 482 -10.52 14.79 3.28
CA SER A 482 -11.55 15.67 3.82
C SER A 482 -12.56 16.04 2.75
N VAL A 483 -13.70 16.59 3.17
CA VAL A 483 -14.67 17.19 2.25
C VAL A 483 -14.08 18.36 1.45
N GLU A 484 -13.04 19.03 1.95
CA GLU A 484 -12.34 20.10 1.23
C GLU A 484 -11.49 19.54 0.07
N ASP A 485 -10.87 18.38 0.27
CA ASP A 485 -10.07 17.69 -0.75
C ASP A 485 -10.97 17.07 -1.84
N VAL A 486 -12.18 16.64 -1.44
CA VAL A 486 -13.16 15.99 -2.32
C VAL A 486 -14.52 16.63 -2.14
N LYS A 487 -14.76 17.73 -2.85
CA LYS A 487 -16.05 18.46 -2.82
C LYS A 487 -17.26 17.60 -3.18
N ALA A 488 -17.08 16.54 -3.97
CA ALA A 488 -18.16 15.60 -4.30
C ALA A 488 -18.78 14.96 -3.04
N LEU A 489 -18.02 14.86 -1.94
CA LEU A 489 -18.51 14.35 -0.66
C LEU A 489 -19.54 15.25 0.02
N GLU A 490 -19.71 16.51 -0.39
CA GLU A 490 -20.78 17.38 0.13
C GLU A 490 -22.18 16.88 -0.27
N THR A 491 -22.27 16.03 -1.29
CA THR A 491 -23.53 15.55 -1.86
C THR A 491 -23.93 14.14 -1.43
N VAL A 492 -23.05 13.45 -0.68
CA VAL A 492 -23.21 12.05 -0.27
C VAL A 492 -23.05 11.84 1.23
#